data_AF-A0A5C6MDN8-F1
#
_entry.id   AF-A0A5C6MDN8-F1
#
_cell.length_a   1.000
_cell.length_b   1.000
_cell.length_c   1.000
_cell.angle_alpha   90.00
_cell.angle_beta   90.00
_cell.angle_gamma   90.00
#
_symmetry.space_group_name_H-M   'P 1'
#
loop_
_entity.id
_entity.type
_entity.pdbx_description
1 polymer ?
#
loop_
_entity_poly.entity_id
_entity_poly.type
_entity_poly.pdbx_seq_one_letter_code
_entity_poly.pdbx_strand_id
1 'polypeptide(L)'
;MEVGFSGPEAVDPQLRADIVRQIRHGFDRMYGAMWITNVLESSWFVPGSTESLERLAVPQLESRYVESETEKALLIAVECDRDGFTVSCREHDVRIQELTPVTTRKVFTPDAAAHAACELGRDSFRPILLYTSQTLDKTELEFVVQAGLIIPPDPAAAQLREGDVLRTFLRQMDRKNPGKVKLLQRLDLCYVRITGFNDVLGSGGLSADEQAVRVEGVDTQPSQGWQDTGRARGVLLSHGLVPFGTKGRNLQQIGVRQRPIAASSRVRMVLQNRPDRPLICLRVDQVAKLRQTDVSALPPVRILTDRRGELTLQTDPENPTFWLYAYSGSTMLARVPYAPGLTPVDTVKLPDDSIRLGVEGDLYLLRDELVDMVAEKAVHMSLAKKASEAKNGESFLEAVAAMSTLPGDEAFGLKLNEIRAPAVDRAAKAKNSTAKRRVESLIGRMSDSLTKYFAPEKRVAEADELLKLRRTAGLPDEDPAGSSGSGR
;
A
#
# COMPACT_ATOMS: atom_id res chain seq x y z
N MET A 1 -6.44 1.17 -34.42
CA MET A 1 -5.92 -0.18 -34.13
C MET A 1 -5.06 -0.61 -35.30
N GLU A 2 -3.94 -1.21 -34.98
CA GLU A 2 -2.93 -1.59 -35.98
C GLU A 2 -2.54 -3.04 -35.77
N VAL A 3 -2.62 -3.82 -36.85
CA VAL A 3 -2.41 -5.28 -36.84
C VAL A 3 -1.16 -5.60 -37.65
N GLY A 4 -0.09 -5.98 -36.97
CA GLY A 4 1.16 -6.44 -37.60
C GLY A 4 1.16 -7.95 -37.71
N PHE A 5 1.79 -8.46 -38.77
CA PHE A 5 1.93 -9.90 -39.02
C PHE A 5 3.40 -10.31 -39.09
N SER A 6 3.69 -11.55 -38.73
CA SER A 6 4.98 -12.20 -38.94
C SER A 6 4.83 -13.71 -39.07
N GLY A 7 5.89 -14.40 -39.50
CA GLY A 7 5.89 -15.86 -39.64
C GLY A 7 5.73 -16.33 -41.09
N PRO A 8 5.96 -17.63 -41.35
CA PRO A 8 5.97 -18.19 -42.70
C PRO A 8 4.62 -18.10 -43.41
N GLU A 9 3.50 -18.32 -42.70
CA GLU A 9 2.16 -18.27 -43.29
C GLU A 9 1.66 -16.83 -43.49
N ALA A 10 2.28 -15.86 -42.80
CA ALA A 10 1.94 -14.44 -42.95
C ALA A 10 2.27 -13.88 -44.34
N VAL A 11 2.96 -14.63 -45.22
CA VAL A 11 3.22 -14.19 -46.60
C VAL A 11 1.92 -14.08 -47.40
N ASP A 12 0.90 -14.91 -47.11
CA ASP A 12 -0.39 -14.87 -47.79
C ASP A 12 -1.17 -13.58 -47.50
N PRO A 13 -1.34 -12.67 -48.49
CA PRO A 13 -2.10 -11.44 -48.29
C PRO A 13 -3.59 -11.68 -48.02
N GLN A 14 -4.15 -12.77 -48.53
CA GLN A 14 -5.57 -13.07 -48.35
C GLN A 14 -5.86 -13.43 -46.89
N LEU A 15 -5.04 -14.31 -46.30
CA LEU A 15 -5.08 -14.62 -44.87
C LEU A 15 -5.00 -13.37 -43.99
N ARG A 16 -4.02 -12.48 -44.25
CA ARG A 16 -3.86 -11.23 -43.48
C ARG A 16 -5.09 -10.33 -43.60
N ALA A 17 -5.58 -10.12 -44.82
CA ALA A 17 -6.75 -9.30 -45.08
C ALA A 17 -8.01 -9.85 -44.40
N ASP A 18 -8.19 -11.17 -44.40
CA ASP A 18 -9.32 -11.84 -43.76
C ASP A 18 -9.28 -11.69 -42.24
N ILE A 19 -8.11 -11.89 -41.61
CA ILE A 19 -7.94 -11.68 -40.17
C ILE A 19 -8.25 -10.21 -39.81
N VAL A 20 -7.69 -9.22 -40.52
CA VAL A 20 -7.96 -7.80 -40.27
C VAL A 20 -9.45 -7.47 -40.41
N ARG A 21 -10.11 -7.99 -41.45
CA ARG A 21 -11.54 -7.82 -41.67
C ARG A 21 -12.37 -8.40 -40.53
N GLN A 22 -12.03 -9.60 -40.07
CA GLN A 22 -12.73 -10.23 -38.94
C GLN A 22 -12.51 -9.49 -37.62
N ILE A 23 -11.30 -9.01 -37.34
CA ILE A 23 -11.01 -8.17 -36.17
C ILE A 23 -11.86 -6.90 -36.21
N ARG A 24 -11.96 -6.24 -37.37
CA ARG A 24 -12.79 -5.05 -37.56
C ARG A 24 -14.26 -5.33 -37.24
N HIS A 25 -14.83 -6.39 -37.81
CA HIS A 25 -16.21 -6.79 -37.50
C HIS A 25 -16.40 -7.21 -36.04
N GLY A 26 -15.40 -7.85 -35.43
CA GLY A 26 -15.42 -8.25 -34.02
C GLY A 26 -15.52 -7.05 -33.09
N PHE A 27 -14.69 -6.02 -33.29
CA PHE A 27 -14.75 -4.80 -32.48
C PHE A 27 -16.01 -3.97 -32.73
N ASP A 28 -16.50 -3.92 -33.97
CA ASP A 28 -17.77 -3.25 -34.29
C ASP A 28 -18.95 -3.92 -33.57
N ARG A 29 -19.02 -5.26 -33.56
CA ARG A 29 -20.01 -5.99 -32.77
C ARG A 29 -19.83 -5.81 -31.25
N MET A 30 -18.59 -5.68 -30.78
CA MET A 30 -18.28 -5.63 -29.36
C MET A 30 -18.57 -4.25 -28.73
N TYR A 31 -18.16 -3.18 -29.41
CA TYR A 31 -18.23 -1.80 -28.89
C TYR A 31 -19.25 -0.93 -29.64
N GLY A 32 -19.54 -1.22 -30.91
CA GLY A 32 -20.44 -0.43 -31.75
C GLY A 32 -20.11 1.06 -31.68
N ALA A 33 -21.14 1.89 -31.47
CA ALA A 33 -21.03 3.34 -31.39
C ALA A 33 -20.18 3.84 -30.19
N MET A 34 -19.83 2.98 -29.23
CA MET A 34 -18.97 3.37 -28.11
C MET A 34 -17.58 3.76 -28.59
N TRP A 35 -17.06 3.12 -29.65
CA TRP A 35 -15.74 3.41 -30.20
C TRP A 35 -15.81 3.88 -31.66
N ILE A 36 -15.11 4.98 -31.95
CA ILE A 36 -14.77 5.35 -33.31
C ILE A 36 -13.45 4.64 -33.65
N THR A 37 -13.54 3.45 -34.23
CA THR A 37 -12.38 2.56 -34.44
C THR A 37 -11.98 2.50 -35.90
N ASN A 38 -10.70 2.77 -36.18
CA ASN A 38 -10.07 2.40 -37.45
C ASN A 38 -9.18 1.16 -37.23
N VAL A 39 -9.39 0.09 -38.00
CA VAL A 39 -8.61 -1.16 -37.93
C VAL A 39 -7.86 -1.34 -39.24
N LEU A 40 -6.53 -1.33 -39.17
CA LEU A 40 -5.65 -1.38 -40.34
C LEU A 40 -4.54 -2.43 -40.14
N GLU A 41 -4.04 -2.97 -41.25
CA GLU A 41 -2.78 -3.69 -41.27
C GLU A 41 -1.62 -2.70 -41.07
N SER A 42 -0.72 -3.02 -40.14
CA SER A 42 0.42 -2.18 -39.81
C SER A 42 1.55 -2.37 -40.82
N SER A 43 2.06 -1.25 -41.33
CA SER A 43 3.22 -1.22 -42.21
C SER A 43 4.54 -0.89 -41.48
N TRP A 44 4.49 -0.60 -40.18
CA TRP A 44 5.62 0.06 -39.49
C TRP A 44 6.19 -0.69 -38.30
N PHE A 45 5.43 -1.53 -37.59
CA PHE A 45 5.98 -2.46 -36.58
C PHE A 45 6.12 -3.86 -37.17
N VAL A 46 6.96 -3.97 -38.20
CA VAL A 46 7.25 -5.23 -38.89
C VAL A 46 8.64 -5.72 -38.47
N PRO A 47 8.82 -7.00 -38.09
CA PRO A 47 7.81 -8.05 -38.02
C PRO A 47 6.80 -7.82 -36.89
N GLY A 48 5.53 -8.13 -37.15
CA GLY A 48 4.44 -8.02 -36.18
C GLY A 48 4.44 -9.17 -35.19
N SER A 49 5.44 -9.19 -34.30
CA SER A 49 5.64 -10.21 -33.27
C SER A 49 5.48 -9.68 -31.85
N THR A 50 5.34 -10.59 -30.90
CA THR A 50 5.31 -10.29 -29.45
C THR A 50 6.54 -9.48 -29.02
N GLU A 51 7.73 -9.91 -29.44
CA GLU A 51 8.99 -9.24 -29.13
C GLU A 51 9.05 -7.81 -29.71
N SER A 52 8.53 -7.61 -30.93
CA SER A 52 8.45 -6.27 -31.52
C SER A 52 7.53 -5.37 -30.71
N LEU A 53 6.39 -5.87 -30.23
CA LEU A 53 5.52 -5.10 -29.35
C LEU A 53 6.21 -4.75 -28.02
N GLU A 54 6.96 -5.67 -27.41
CA GLU A 54 7.68 -5.44 -26.15
C GLU A 54 8.76 -4.36 -26.28
N ARG A 55 9.44 -4.29 -27.43
CA ARG A 55 10.49 -3.29 -27.71
C ARG A 55 9.95 -1.87 -27.92
N LEU A 56 8.66 -1.70 -28.17
CA LEU A 56 8.07 -0.37 -28.38
C LEU A 56 8.15 0.47 -27.10
N ALA A 57 8.66 1.69 -27.25
CA ALA A 57 8.75 2.69 -26.20
C ALA A 57 7.79 3.86 -26.47
N VAL A 58 7.31 4.50 -25.40
CA VAL A 58 6.38 5.64 -25.47
C VAL A 58 6.84 6.75 -26.44
N PRO A 59 8.11 7.21 -26.44
CA PRO A 59 8.54 8.28 -27.35
C PRO A 59 8.38 7.95 -28.84
N GLN A 60 8.48 6.68 -29.22
CA GLN A 60 8.27 6.26 -30.62
C GLN A 60 6.80 6.41 -31.02
N LEU A 61 5.88 6.16 -30.08
CA LEU A 61 4.44 6.22 -30.32
C LEU A 61 3.90 7.64 -30.26
N GLU A 62 4.46 8.50 -29.41
CA GLU A 62 4.08 9.92 -29.33
C GLU A 62 4.31 10.68 -30.66
N SER A 63 5.31 10.28 -31.43
CA SER A 63 5.55 10.84 -32.77
C SER A 63 4.55 10.37 -33.82
N ARG A 64 3.83 9.27 -33.54
CA ARG A 64 2.90 8.61 -34.47
C ARG A 64 1.44 8.89 -34.14
N TYR A 65 1.10 8.98 -32.86
CA TYR A 65 -0.27 9.21 -32.40
C TYR A 65 -0.34 10.53 -31.63
N VAL A 66 -1.14 11.46 -32.15
CA VAL A 66 -1.42 12.74 -31.50
C VAL A 66 -2.81 12.71 -30.87
N GLU A 67 -2.96 13.30 -29.68
CA GLU A 67 -4.20 13.23 -28.88
C GLU A 67 -5.42 13.81 -29.62
N SER A 68 -5.22 14.75 -30.54
CA SER A 68 -6.30 15.35 -31.35
C SER A 68 -6.94 14.39 -32.35
N GLU A 69 -6.25 13.29 -32.69
CA GLU A 69 -6.69 12.34 -33.71
C GLU A 69 -6.92 10.95 -33.13
N THR A 70 -6.10 10.55 -32.15
CA THR A 70 -6.13 9.22 -31.54
C THR A 70 -6.02 9.35 -30.04
N GLU A 71 -7.03 8.86 -29.32
CA GLU A 71 -6.99 8.82 -27.86
C GLU A 71 -6.24 7.59 -27.35
N LYS A 72 -6.42 6.46 -28.03
CA LYS A 72 -5.79 5.18 -27.70
C LYS A 72 -5.43 4.41 -28.97
N ALA A 73 -4.25 3.80 -28.96
CA ALA A 73 -3.83 2.89 -30.01
C ALA A 73 -3.71 1.46 -29.44
N LEU A 74 -4.52 0.54 -29.94
CA LEU A 74 -4.33 -0.89 -29.72
C LEU A 74 -3.41 -1.45 -30.81
N LEU A 75 -2.31 -2.04 -30.37
CA LEU A 75 -1.29 -2.65 -31.22
C LEU A 75 -1.41 -4.16 -31.08
N ILE A 76 -1.67 -4.84 -32.20
CA ILE A 76 -1.92 -6.28 -32.25
C ILE A 76 -0.87 -6.92 -33.14
N ALA A 77 -0.19 -7.95 -32.63
CA ALA A 77 0.76 -8.77 -33.36
C ALA A 77 0.14 -10.16 -33.59
N VAL A 78 0.20 -10.65 -34.82
CA VAL A 78 -0.28 -11.99 -35.21
C VAL A 78 0.88 -12.75 -35.86
N GLU A 79 1.49 -13.64 -35.09
CA GLU A 79 2.55 -14.54 -35.56
C GLU A 79 1.89 -15.79 -36.15
N CYS A 80 2.07 -16.01 -37.45
CA CYS A 80 1.45 -17.08 -38.23
C CYS A 80 2.47 -18.20 -38.47
N ASP A 81 2.46 -19.19 -37.59
CA ASP A 81 3.31 -20.39 -37.66
C ASP A 81 2.56 -21.54 -38.34
N ARG A 82 3.27 -22.60 -38.73
CA ARG A 82 2.66 -23.78 -39.38
C ARG A 82 1.61 -24.47 -38.51
N ASP A 83 1.83 -24.46 -37.19
CA ASP A 83 1.00 -25.19 -36.23
C ASP A 83 0.00 -24.29 -35.50
N GLY A 84 -0.16 -23.02 -35.92
CA GLY A 84 -1.14 -22.11 -35.34
C GLY A 84 -0.72 -20.65 -35.33
N PHE A 85 -1.39 -19.86 -34.49
CA PHE A 85 -1.24 -18.42 -34.38
C PHE A 85 -0.90 -18.03 -32.95
N THR A 86 0.09 -17.16 -32.79
CA THR A 86 0.33 -16.44 -31.54
C THR A 86 -0.17 -15.01 -31.70
N VAL A 87 -1.22 -14.65 -30.95
CA VAL A 87 -1.81 -13.31 -30.97
C VAL A 87 -1.38 -12.57 -29.72
N SER A 88 -0.82 -11.38 -29.91
CA SER A 88 -0.35 -10.51 -28.83
C SER A 88 -0.94 -9.12 -28.95
N CYS A 89 -1.30 -8.50 -27.82
CA CYS A 89 -1.89 -7.16 -27.80
C CYS A 89 -1.32 -6.29 -26.67
N ARG A 90 -1.20 -4.99 -26.93
CA ARG A 90 -1.04 -3.97 -25.91
C ARG A 90 -1.72 -2.66 -26.31
N GLU A 91 -2.10 -1.87 -25.31
CA GLU A 91 -2.68 -0.54 -25.48
C GLU A 91 -1.63 0.54 -25.23
N HIS A 92 -1.58 1.54 -26.10
CA HIS A 92 -0.98 2.84 -25.83
C HIS A 92 -2.08 3.87 -25.54
N ASP A 93 -2.04 4.48 -24.37
CA ASP A 93 -2.90 5.61 -24.02
C ASP A 93 -2.14 6.91 -24.32
N VAL A 94 -2.65 7.69 -25.28
CA VAL A 94 -2.00 8.94 -25.72
C VAL A 94 -2.17 10.04 -24.66
N ARG A 95 -3.26 10.01 -23.88
CA ARG A 95 -3.57 11.03 -22.87
C ARG A 95 -2.67 10.92 -21.65
N ILE A 96 -2.42 9.71 -21.15
CA ILE A 96 -1.53 9.45 -20.01
C ILE A 96 -0.13 8.95 -20.40
N GLN A 97 0.18 8.88 -21.70
CA GLN A 97 1.50 8.50 -22.23
C GLN A 97 2.04 7.20 -21.62
N GLU A 98 1.16 6.21 -21.44
CA GLU A 98 1.52 4.90 -20.89
C GLU A 98 1.24 3.78 -21.89
N LEU A 99 2.02 2.72 -21.78
CA LEU A 99 1.77 1.47 -22.47
C LEU A 99 1.36 0.39 -21.46
N THR A 100 0.38 -0.43 -21.82
CA THR A 100 0.14 -1.68 -21.09
C THR A 100 1.24 -2.69 -21.39
N PRO A 101 1.43 -3.71 -20.54
CA PRO A 101 2.18 -4.89 -20.92
C PRO A 101 1.54 -5.64 -22.07
N VAL A 102 2.34 -6.47 -22.72
CA VAL A 102 1.88 -7.35 -23.79
C VAL A 102 1.13 -8.52 -23.17
N THR A 103 -0.06 -8.78 -23.68
CA THR A 103 -0.86 -9.96 -23.35
C THR A 103 -0.90 -10.86 -24.57
N THR A 104 -0.76 -12.17 -24.37
CA THR A 104 -0.56 -13.13 -25.48
C THR A 104 -1.48 -14.33 -25.34
N ARG A 105 -1.93 -14.86 -26.48
CA ARG A 105 -2.72 -16.09 -26.58
C ARG A 105 -2.31 -16.91 -27.80
N LYS A 106 -2.23 -18.23 -27.63
CA LYS A 106 -2.03 -19.18 -28.72
C LYS A 106 -3.36 -19.79 -29.14
N VAL A 107 -3.59 -19.86 -30.43
CA VAL A 107 -4.79 -20.46 -31.06
C VAL A 107 -4.40 -21.20 -32.33
N PHE A 108 -5.31 -21.99 -32.89
CA PHE A 108 -4.97 -22.95 -33.96
C PHE A 108 -5.68 -22.69 -35.30
N THR A 109 -6.56 -21.68 -35.37
CA THR A 109 -7.27 -21.32 -36.60
C THR A 109 -7.26 -19.82 -36.84
N PRO A 110 -7.39 -19.35 -38.10
CA PRO A 110 -7.47 -17.92 -38.42
C PRO A 110 -8.64 -17.20 -37.73
N ASP A 111 -9.82 -17.83 -37.70
CA ASP A 111 -11.01 -17.26 -37.05
C ASP A 111 -10.80 -17.11 -35.54
N ALA A 112 -10.15 -18.10 -34.91
CA ALA A 112 -9.78 -18.03 -33.50
C ALA A 112 -8.72 -16.95 -33.25
N ALA A 113 -7.82 -16.67 -34.21
CA ALA A 113 -6.85 -15.58 -34.11
C ALA A 113 -7.53 -14.20 -34.09
N ALA A 114 -8.50 -13.98 -34.98
CA ALA A 114 -9.29 -12.76 -34.98
C ALA A 114 -10.10 -12.60 -33.68
N HIS A 115 -10.73 -13.68 -33.19
CA HIS A 115 -11.45 -13.64 -31.92
C HIS A 115 -10.54 -13.34 -30.74
N ALA A 116 -9.38 -14.02 -30.65
CA ALA A 116 -8.39 -13.78 -29.61
C ALA A 116 -7.88 -12.33 -29.63
N ALA A 117 -7.69 -11.73 -30.81
CA ALA A 117 -7.31 -10.33 -30.95
C ALA A 117 -8.37 -9.37 -30.37
N CYS A 118 -9.66 -9.63 -30.58
CA CYS A 118 -10.74 -8.85 -29.99
C CYS A 118 -10.77 -8.98 -28.46
N GLU A 119 -10.66 -10.20 -27.93
CA GLU A 119 -10.63 -10.44 -26.48
C GLU A 119 -9.41 -9.79 -25.82
N LEU A 120 -8.22 -9.95 -26.40
CA LEU A 120 -7.01 -9.31 -25.88
C LEU A 120 -7.09 -7.78 -25.96
N GLY A 121 -7.68 -7.23 -27.01
CA GLY A 121 -7.93 -5.79 -27.12
C GLY A 121 -8.89 -5.28 -26.05
N ARG A 122 -9.99 -6.00 -25.79
CA ARG A 122 -10.92 -5.72 -24.68
C ARG A 122 -10.25 -5.80 -23.32
N ASP A 123 -9.41 -6.81 -23.12
CA ASP A 123 -8.73 -7.07 -21.86
C ASP A 123 -7.64 -6.03 -21.58
N SER A 124 -6.97 -5.57 -22.64
CA SER A 124 -5.93 -4.53 -22.60
C SER A 124 -6.50 -3.11 -22.51
N PHE A 125 -7.73 -2.86 -22.96
CA PHE A 125 -8.32 -1.53 -22.96
C PHE A 125 -8.58 -1.00 -21.54
N ARG A 126 -8.03 0.18 -21.25
CA ARG A 126 -8.23 0.88 -19.97
C ARG A 126 -9.13 2.11 -20.14
N PRO A 127 -10.39 2.11 -19.69
CA PRO A 127 -11.26 3.28 -19.78
C PRO A 127 -10.75 4.46 -18.94
N ILE A 128 -11.07 5.66 -19.42
CA ILE A 128 -10.70 6.94 -18.82
C ILE A 128 -11.90 7.51 -18.06
N LEU A 129 -11.64 7.91 -16.82
CA LEU A 129 -12.59 8.57 -15.93
C LEU A 129 -12.06 9.94 -15.57
N LEU A 130 -12.88 10.96 -15.74
CA LEU A 130 -12.55 12.34 -15.40
C LEU A 130 -13.21 12.71 -14.07
N TYR A 131 -12.40 13.12 -13.10
CA TYR A 131 -12.91 13.62 -11.82
C TYR A 131 -13.77 14.88 -12.04
N THR A 132 -14.89 14.96 -11.32
CA THR A 132 -15.83 16.09 -11.42
C THR A 132 -15.99 16.83 -10.09
N SER A 133 -16.39 16.10 -9.06
CA SER A 133 -16.68 16.62 -7.72
C SER A 133 -16.49 15.57 -6.65
N GLN A 134 -16.43 16.02 -5.40
CA GLN A 134 -16.70 15.14 -4.26
C GLN A 134 -18.21 14.99 -4.11
N THR A 135 -18.65 13.86 -3.58
CA THR A 135 -20.03 13.68 -3.13
C THR A 135 -20.40 14.72 -2.06
N LEU A 136 -21.70 14.91 -1.83
CA LEU A 136 -22.21 15.90 -0.87
C LEU A 136 -21.67 15.69 0.55
N ASP A 137 -21.54 14.44 0.97
CA ASP A 137 -20.97 14.03 2.26
C ASP A 137 -19.43 14.08 2.29
N LYS A 138 -18.80 14.37 1.13
CA LYS A 138 -17.35 14.42 0.91
C LYS A 138 -16.61 13.13 1.20
N THR A 139 -17.32 11.99 1.20
CA THR A 139 -16.71 10.70 1.49
C THR A 139 -16.24 9.94 0.26
N GLU A 140 -16.76 10.31 -0.92
CA GLU A 140 -16.41 9.71 -2.21
C GLU A 140 -16.11 10.78 -3.27
N LEU A 141 -15.47 10.34 -4.33
CA LEU A 141 -15.21 11.11 -5.54
C LEU A 141 -16.16 10.67 -6.64
N GLU A 142 -16.66 11.64 -7.40
CA GLU A 142 -17.50 11.43 -8.56
C GLU A 142 -16.71 11.62 -9.85
N PHE A 143 -16.92 10.70 -10.78
CA PHE A 143 -16.25 10.69 -12.07
C PHE A 143 -17.27 10.63 -13.20
N VAL A 144 -16.92 11.24 -14.33
CA VAL A 144 -17.56 11.00 -15.61
C VAL A 144 -16.72 10.02 -16.40
N VAL A 145 -17.37 8.97 -16.89
CA VAL A 145 -16.74 7.90 -17.65
C VAL A 145 -16.81 8.25 -19.13
N GLN A 146 -15.66 8.22 -19.81
CA GLN A 146 -15.62 8.55 -21.23
C GLN A 146 -16.37 7.52 -22.07
N ALA A 147 -17.34 8.00 -22.87
CA ALA A 147 -18.31 7.19 -23.60
C ALA A 147 -19.19 6.28 -22.69
N GLY A 148 -19.23 6.53 -21.38
CA GLY A 148 -19.98 5.69 -20.43
C GLY A 148 -21.50 5.80 -20.55
N LEU A 149 -22.04 6.78 -21.28
CA LEU A 149 -23.47 6.87 -21.59
C LEU A 149 -23.89 5.95 -22.77
N ILE A 150 -22.93 5.38 -23.49
CA ILE A 150 -23.18 4.48 -24.60
C ILE A 150 -23.05 3.06 -24.08
N ILE A 151 -24.11 2.26 -24.14
CA ILE A 151 -24.06 0.87 -23.73
C ILE A 151 -23.38 0.07 -24.86
N PRO A 152 -22.29 -0.68 -24.59
CA PRO A 152 -21.68 -1.52 -25.61
C PRO A 152 -22.65 -2.65 -26.00
N PRO A 153 -22.72 -3.05 -27.29
CA PRO A 153 -23.60 -4.15 -27.70
C PRO A 153 -23.24 -5.48 -27.05
N ASP A 154 -21.95 -5.72 -26.76
CA ASP A 154 -21.48 -6.87 -25.98
C ASP A 154 -21.32 -6.50 -24.49
N PRO A 155 -22.09 -7.11 -23.57
CA PRO A 155 -21.96 -6.87 -22.13
C PRO A 155 -20.56 -7.16 -21.57
N ALA A 156 -19.78 -8.05 -22.19
CA ALA A 156 -18.40 -8.32 -21.77
C ALA A 156 -17.49 -7.10 -21.97
N ALA A 157 -17.86 -6.18 -22.86
CA ALA A 157 -17.15 -4.94 -23.14
C ALA A 157 -17.50 -3.78 -22.20
N ALA A 158 -18.33 -4.03 -21.18
CA ALA A 158 -18.63 -3.04 -20.14
C ALA A 158 -17.35 -2.43 -19.55
N GLN A 159 -17.29 -1.09 -19.57
CA GLN A 159 -16.07 -0.35 -19.21
C GLN A 159 -15.71 -0.48 -17.73
N LEU A 160 -16.69 -0.53 -16.83
CA LEU A 160 -16.47 -0.51 -15.39
C LEU A 160 -17.39 -1.49 -14.66
N ARG A 161 -16.95 -1.91 -13.49
CA ARG A 161 -17.69 -2.69 -12.51
C ARG A 161 -17.38 -2.16 -11.10
N GLU A 162 -18.29 -2.40 -10.16
CA GLU A 162 -18.00 -2.14 -8.75
C GLU A 162 -16.77 -2.95 -8.32
N GLY A 163 -15.93 -2.35 -7.47
CA GLY A 163 -14.66 -2.93 -7.04
C GLY A 163 -13.49 -2.66 -7.98
N ASP A 164 -13.72 -2.21 -9.22
CA ASP A 164 -12.62 -1.83 -10.13
C ASP A 164 -11.68 -0.80 -9.48
N VAL A 165 -10.39 -0.95 -9.75
CA VAL A 165 -9.34 -0.07 -9.21
C VAL A 165 -8.85 0.85 -10.31
N LEU A 166 -8.86 2.15 -10.03
CA LEU A 166 -8.31 3.18 -10.89
C LEU A 166 -6.95 3.60 -10.39
N ARG A 167 -5.98 3.71 -11.29
CA ARG A 167 -4.76 4.50 -11.04
C ARG A 167 -5.04 5.97 -11.31
N THR A 168 -4.40 6.82 -10.55
CA THR A 168 -4.70 8.25 -10.56
C THR A 168 -3.57 9.06 -11.20
N PHE A 169 -3.96 10.00 -12.06
CA PHE A 169 -3.06 10.86 -12.81
C PHE A 169 -3.53 12.31 -12.71
N LEU A 170 -2.57 13.23 -12.71
CA LEU A 170 -2.78 14.67 -12.77
C LEU A 170 -2.20 15.20 -14.07
N ARG A 171 -3.02 15.92 -14.82
CA ARG A 171 -2.62 16.67 -16.01
C ARG A 171 -2.79 18.16 -15.72
N GLN A 172 -1.67 18.86 -15.61
CA GLN A 172 -1.67 20.31 -15.57
C GLN A 172 -1.62 20.84 -17.01
N MET A 173 -2.68 21.53 -17.41
CA MET A 173 -2.74 22.20 -18.70
C MET A 173 -2.01 23.53 -18.65
N ASP A 174 -1.40 23.92 -19.76
CA ASP A 174 -0.78 25.23 -19.90
C ASP A 174 -1.85 26.33 -19.78
N ARG A 175 -1.51 27.41 -19.06
CA ARG A 175 -2.46 28.51 -18.79
C ARG A 175 -2.75 29.36 -20.03
N LYS A 176 -1.78 29.51 -20.93
CA LYS A 176 -1.88 30.31 -22.15
C LYS A 176 -2.39 29.48 -23.33
N ASN A 177 -2.05 28.20 -23.36
CA ASN A 177 -2.54 27.25 -24.36
C ASN A 177 -3.20 26.05 -23.67
N PRO A 178 -4.51 26.11 -23.35
CA PRO A 178 -5.22 25.05 -22.64
C PRO A 178 -5.22 23.67 -23.32
N GLY A 179 -4.90 23.59 -24.62
CA GLY A 179 -4.75 22.32 -25.34
C GLY A 179 -3.38 21.65 -25.14
N LYS A 180 -2.41 22.35 -24.54
CA LYS A 180 -1.06 21.82 -24.31
C LYS A 180 -0.89 21.36 -22.87
N VAL A 181 -0.44 20.12 -22.69
CA VAL A 181 -0.05 19.60 -21.38
C VAL A 181 1.27 20.24 -20.95
N LYS A 182 1.27 20.84 -19.76
CA LYS A 182 2.46 21.38 -19.12
C LYS A 182 3.17 20.35 -18.24
N LEU A 183 2.37 19.58 -17.50
CA LEU A 183 2.87 18.54 -16.60
C LEU A 183 1.88 17.38 -16.59
N LEU A 184 2.37 16.18 -16.84
CA LEU A 184 1.68 14.93 -16.56
C LEU A 184 2.38 14.29 -15.37
N GLN A 185 1.62 14.04 -14.29
CA GLN A 185 2.12 13.42 -13.08
C GLN A 185 1.27 12.21 -12.74
N ARG A 186 1.93 11.07 -12.62
CA ARG A 186 1.35 9.88 -12.03
C ARG A 186 1.41 9.97 -10.51
N LEU A 187 0.32 9.63 -9.82
CA LEU A 187 0.30 9.55 -8.37
C LEU A 187 0.55 8.10 -7.96
N ASP A 188 1.80 7.80 -7.57
CA ASP A 188 2.17 6.47 -7.08
C ASP A 188 1.48 6.17 -5.74
N LEU A 189 1.10 4.91 -5.53
CA LEU A 189 0.41 4.44 -4.31
C LEU A 189 -0.85 5.28 -3.99
N CYS A 190 -1.54 5.71 -5.05
CA CYS A 190 -2.76 6.47 -5.00
C CYS A 190 -3.77 5.88 -5.98
N TYR A 191 -4.81 5.29 -5.42
CA TYR A 191 -5.82 4.55 -6.15
C TYR A 191 -7.21 5.09 -5.85
N VAL A 192 -8.16 4.81 -6.73
CA VAL A 192 -9.59 4.97 -6.44
C VAL A 192 -10.23 3.60 -6.61
N ARG A 193 -10.97 3.14 -5.60
CA ARG A 193 -11.80 1.93 -5.72
C ARG A 193 -13.22 2.36 -6.04
N ILE A 194 -13.78 1.85 -7.14
CA ILE A 194 -15.16 2.11 -7.53
C ILE A 194 -16.10 1.43 -6.52
N THR A 195 -17.02 2.21 -5.96
CA THR A 195 -18.01 1.76 -4.96
C THR A 195 -19.42 1.76 -5.50
N GLY A 196 -19.66 2.33 -6.67
CA GLY A 196 -20.96 2.25 -7.33
C GLY A 196 -21.10 3.23 -8.49
N PHE A 197 -22.31 3.26 -9.03
CA PHE A 197 -22.72 4.13 -10.12
C PHE A 197 -23.83 5.08 -9.66
N ASN A 198 -24.10 6.14 -10.42
CA ASN A 198 -25.03 7.18 -9.97
C ASN A 198 -26.50 6.81 -10.20
N ASP A 199 -26.88 6.04 -11.25
CA ASP A 199 -28.28 5.67 -11.51
C ASP A 199 -28.42 4.34 -12.26
N VAL A 200 -29.64 3.82 -12.38
CA VAL A 200 -30.01 2.67 -13.22
C VAL A 200 -30.73 3.19 -14.49
N LEU A 201 -30.04 3.20 -15.63
CA LEU A 201 -30.63 3.39 -16.96
C LEU A 201 -31.85 2.46 -17.16
N GLY A 202 -32.98 3.06 -17.53
CA GLY A 202 -34.23 2.34 -17.80
C GLY A 202 -35.20 2.22 -16.62
N SER A 203 -34.82 2.66 -15.42
CA SER A 203 -35.80 2.84 -14.33
C SER A 203 -36.53 4.17 -14.49
N GLY A 204 -37.44 4.24 -15.46
CA GLY A 204 -38.49 5.25 -15.43
C GLY A 204 -39.40 5.00 -14.23
N GLY A 205 -38.97 5.31 -13.00
CA GLY A 205 -39.80 5.34 -11.79
C GLY A 205 -40.58 4.07 -11.40
N LEU A 206 -40.36 2.92 -12.05
CA LEU A 206 -41.12 1.69 -11.77
C LEU A 206 -40.46 0.87 -10.67
N SER A 207 -41.28 0.37 -9.75
CA SER A 207 -40.86 -0.43 -8.60
C SER A 207 -40.31 -1.80 -9.05
N ALA A 208 -39.51 -2.45 -8.20
CA ALA A 208 -38.92 -3.76 -8.49
C ALA A 208 -39.96 -4.85 -8.83
N ASP A 209 -41.19 -4.72 -8.31
CA ASP A 209 -42.31 -5.62 -8.58
C ASP A 209 -42.88 -5.46 -10.01
N GLU A 210 -42.77 -4.28 -10.60
CA GLU A 210 -43.28 -3.99 -11.96
C GLU A 210 -42.29 -4.42 -13.07
N GLN A 211 -41.04 -4.72 -12.72
CA GLN A 211 -40.01 -5.21 -13.65
C GLN A 211 -40.00 -6.75 -13.78
N ALA A 212 -40.74 -7.46 -12.91
CA ALA A 212 -40.83 -8.91 -12.94
C ALA A 212 -41.85 -9.38 -13.99
N VAL A 213 -41.36 -9.99 -15.08
CA VAL A 213 -42.23 -10.71 -16.02
C VAL A 213 -42.55 -12.08 -15.42
N ARG A 214 -43.77 -12.25 -14.91
CA ARG A 214 -44.28 -13.55 -14.46
C ARG A 214 -44.93 -14.28 -15.62
N VAL A 215 -44.27 -15.31 -16.13
CA VAL A 215 -44.88 -16.33 -16.99
C VAL A 215 -45.15 -17.55 -16.13
N GLU A 216 -46.33 -18.16 -16.24
CA GLU A 216 -46.71 -19.32 -15.42
C GLU A 216 -45.61 -20.39 -15.38
N GLY A 217 -45.04 -20.59 -14.20
CA GLY A 217 -44.02 -21.62 -13.93
C GLY A 217 -42.56 -21.17 -14.02
N VAL A 218 -42.25 -19.93 -14.42
CA VAL A 218 -40.87 -19.39 -14.43
C VAL A 218 -40.85 -17.97 -13.86
N ASP A 219 -40.39 -17.83 -12.61
CA ASP A 219 -39.98 -16.54 -12.07
C ASP A 219 -38.60 -16.19 -12.65
N THR A 220 -38.56 -15.44 -13.76
CA THR A 220 -37.34 -14.75 -14.17
C THR A 220 -37.17 -13.54 -13.27
N GLN A 221 -36.08 -13.51 -12.50
CA GLN A 221 -35.63 -12.27 -11.85
C GLN A 221 -35.56 -11.17 -12.91
N PRO A 222 -36.00 -9.93 -12.62
CA PRO A 222 -35.92 -8.84 -13.57
C PRO A 222 -34.50 -8.78 -14.13
N SER A 223 -34.37 -8.71 -15.46
CA SER A 223 -33.09 -8.44 -16.11
C SER A 223 -32.46 -7.27 -15.37
N GLN A 224 -31.31 -7.49 -14.73
CA GLN A 224 -30.65 -6.47 -13.91
C GLN A 224 -30.75 -5.14 -14.65
N GLY A 225 -31.51 -4.19 -14.08
CA GLY A 225 -31.72 -2.89 -14.70
C GLY A 225 -30.37 -2.33 -15.13
N TRP A 226 -30.30 -1.83 -16.36
CA TRP A 226 -29.07 -1.33 -16.93
C TRP A 226 -28.53 -0.22 -16.03
N GLN A 227 -27.29 -0.30 -15.54
CA GLN A 227 -26.75 0.77 -14.69
C GLN A 227 -26.23 1.92 -15.55
N ASP A 228 -26.48 3.18 -15.15
CA ASP A 228 -25.84 4.38 -15.70
C ASP A 228 -24.33 4.29 -15.51
N THR A 229 -23.66 3.80 -16.53
CA THR A 229 -22.21 3.71 -16.59
C THR A 229 -21.54 5.05 -16.91
N GLY A 230 -22.31 6.12 -17.16
CA GLY A 230 -21.78 7.45 -17.49
C GLY A 230 -21.15 8.16 -16.30
N ARG A 231 -21.58 7.84 -15.08
CA ARG A 231 -21.03 8.40 -13.85
C ARG A 231 -20.75 7.32 -12.81
N ALA A 232 -19.56 7.37 -12.25
CA ALA A 232 -19.10 6.42 -11.23
C ALA A 232 -18.70 7.15 -9.95
N ARG A 233 -18.88 6.48 -8.82
CA ARG A 233 -18.41 6.90 -7.50
C ARG A 233 -17.29 5.99 -7.03
N GLY A 234 -16.35 6.56 -6.31
CA GLY A 234 -15.27 5.78 -5.73
C GLY A 234 -14.57 6.45 -4.56
N VAL A 235 -13.93 5.62 -3.74
CA VAL A 235 -13.17 6.06 -2.58
C VAL A 235 -11.70 6.21 -2.95
N LEU A 236 -11.12 7.37 -2.62
CA LEU A 236 -9.70 7.64 -2.77
C LEU A 236 -8.88 6.93 -1.69
N LEU A 237 -7.88 6.18 -2.12
CA LEU A 237 -6.94 5.44 -1.30
C LEU A 237 -5.54 5.99 -1.55
N SER A 238 -4.99 6.79 -0.63
CA SER A 238 -3.69 7.44 -0.81
C SER A 238 -2.77 7.28 0.40
N HIS A 239 -1.46 7.18 0.12
CA HIS A 239 -0.44 7.32 1.15
C HIS A 239 -0.27 8.81 1.53
N GLY A 240 -1.10 9.29 2.45
CA GLY A 240 -1.07 10.67 2.93
C GLY A 240 -1.87 11.65 2.05
N LEU A 241 -1.58 12.95 2.21
CA LEU A 241 -2.27 14.01 1.46
C LEU A 241 -1.75 14.06 0.02
N VAL A 242 -2.65 13.84 -0.93
CA VAL A 242 -2.38 13.92 -2.37
C VAL A 242 -3.22 15.02 -3.01
N PRO A 243 -2.72 15.69 -4.06
CA PRO A 243 -3.46 16.74 -4.77
C PRO A 243 -4.49 16.15 -5.76
N PHE A 244 -5.31 15.22 -5.29
CA PHE A 244 -6.40 14.57 -6.03
C PHE A 244 -7.73 14.74 -5.27
N GLY A 245 -8.84 14.90 -5.99
CA GLY A 245 -10.15 15.22 -5.42
C GLY A 245 -10.38 16.70 -5.10
N THR A 246 -9.47 17.61 -5.47
CA THR A 246 -9.62 19.07 -5.27
C THR A 246 -9.86 19.81 -6.59
N LYS A 247 -10.65 20.88 -6.61
CA LYS A 247 -10.89 21.63 -7.86
C LYS A 247 -9.68 22.51 -8.21
N GLY A 248 -9.20 22.44 -9.46
CA GLY A 248 -8.15 23.30 -9.98
C GLY A 248 -8.46 23.78 -11.40
N ARG A 249 -8.33 25.09 -11.67
CA ARG A 249 -8.79 25.70 -12.95
C ARG A 249 -8.07 25.15 -14.19
N ASN A 250 -6.83 24.70 -14.05
CA ASN A 250 -6.02 24.12 -15.14
C ASN A 250 -5.53 22.71 -14.82
N LEU A 251 -6.23 22.00 -13.94
CA LEU A 251 -5.86 20.68 -13.48
C LEU A 251 -6.94 19.69 -13.90
N GLN A 252 -6.61 18.79 -14.81
CA GLN A 252 -7.40 17.61 -15.11
C GLN A 252 -6.93 16.48 -14.19
N GLN A 253 -7.87 15.79 -13.55
CA GLN A 253 -7.58 14.65 -12.71
C GLN A 253 -8.26 13.44 -13.31
N ILE A 254 -7.47 12.41 -13.55
CA ILE A 254 -7.85 11.27 -14.36
C ILE A 254 -7.72 10.01 -13.52
N GLY A 255 -8.78 9.22 -13.48
CA GLY A 255 -8.75 7.82 -13.07
C GLY A 255 -8.68 6.95 -14.32
N VAL A 256 -7.76 5.99 -14.35
CA VAL A 256 -7.68 5.00 -15.42
C VAL A 256 -7.85 3.62 -14.81
N ARG A 257 -8.89 2.89 -15.23
CA ARG A 257 -9.13 1.52 -14.75
C ARG A 257 -7.95 0.65 -15.17
N GLN A 258 -7.41 -0.13 -14.25
CA GLN A 258 -6.41 -1.13 -14.58
C GLN A 258 -6.79 -2.47 -13.98
N ARG A 259 -6.79 -3.51 -14.83
CA ARG A 259 -6.94 -4.88 -14.38
C ARG A 259 -5.61 -5.41 -13.84
N PRO A 260 -5.62 -6.32 -12.87
CA PRO A 260 -4.42 -7.06 -12.48
C PRO A 260 -3.86 -7.80 -13.70
N ILE A 261 -2.61 -7.52 -14.04
CA ILE A 261 -1.87 -8.13 -15.15
C ILE A 261 -0.97 -9.29 -14.68
N ALA A 262 -0.85 -9.47 -13.37
CA ALA A 262 -0.16 -10.58 -12.73
C ALA A 262 -1.00 -11.08 -11.55
N ALA A 263 -0.92 -12.38 -11.26
CA ALA A 263 -1.60 -12.96 -10.09
C ALA A 263 -1.06 -12.45 -8.76
N SER A 264 0.14 -11.87 -8.75
CA SER A 264 0.80 -11.32 -7.56
C SER A 264 1.69 -10.13 -7.90
N SER A 265 1.96 -9.29 -6.91
CA SER A 265 3.00 -8.25 -6.95
C SER A 265 4.14 -8.60 -6.00
N ARG A 266 5.38 -8.45 -6.47
CA ARG A 266 6.57 -8.44 -5.62
C ARG A 266 6.90 -7.02 -5.23
N VAL A 267 6.82 -6.72 -3.93
CA VAL A 267 7.02 -5.37 -3.40
C VAL A 267 8.30 -5.32 -2.59
N ARG A 268 9.22 -4.45 -3.01
CA ARG A 268 10.47 -4.19 -2.29
C ARG A 268 10.32 -2.97 -1.39
N MET A 269 10.53 -3.16 -0.09
CA MET A 269 10.50 -2.11 0.93
C MET A 269 11.92 -1.55 1.11
N VAL A 270 12.09 -0.25 0.92
CA VAL A 270 13.40 0.42 0.98
C VAL A 270 13.33 1.71 1.79
N LEU A 271 14.49 2.20 2.25
CA LEU A 271 14.58 3.50 2.89
C LEU A 271 14.35 4.64 1.89
N GLN A 272 13.54 5.63 2.27
CA GLN A 272 13.19 6.76 1.40
C GLN A 272 14.41 7.57 0.95
N ASN A 273 15.37 7.79 1.83
CA ASN A 273 16.58 8.55 1.54
C ASN A 273 17.73 7.69 0.98
N ARG A 274 17.60 6.36 1.03
CA ARG A 274 18.59 5.38 0.56
C ARG A 274 17.88 4.19 -0.10
N PRO A 275 17.37 4.35 -1.34
CA PRO A 275 16.61 3.31 -2.03
C PRO A 275 17.40 2.03 -2.31
N ASP A 276 18.74 2.12 -2.28
CA ASP A 276 19.67 0.99 -2.34
C ASP A 276 19.62 0.10 -1.10
N ARG A 277 19.17 0.63 0.04
CA ARG A 277 19.07 -0.08 1.31
C ARG A 277 17.70 -0.73 1.49
N PRO A 278 17.60 -2.08 1.37
CA PRO A 278 16.37 -2.79 1.65
C PRO A 278 16.08 -2.83 3.15
N LEU A 279 14.80 -2.84 3.48
CA LEU A 279 14.31 -3.04 4.84
C LEU A 279 14.05 -4.53 5.07
N ILE A 280 15.02 -5.19 5.70
CA ILE A 280 15.03 -6.64 5.94
C ILE A 280 14.27 -6.98 7.22
N CYS A 281 13.55 -8.11 7.24
CA CYS A 281 12.75 -8.57 8.39
C CYS A 281 11.76 -7.50 8.90
N LEU A 282 11.33 -6.61 8.01
CA LEU A 282 10.36 -5.58 8.31
C LEU A 282 9.00 -6.23 8.48
N ARG A 283 8.35 -5.99 9.62
CA ARG A 283 6.97 -6.40 9.83
C ARG A 283 6.04 -5.51 9.01
N VAL A 284 5.25 -6.16 8.17
CA VAL A 284 4.17 -5.55 7.39
C VAL A 284 2.90 -6.32 7.67
N ASP A 285 1.89 -5.65 8.22
CA ASP A 285 0.56 -6.25 8.38
C ASP A 285 -0.31 -5.84 7.19
N GLN A 286 -0.86 -6.81 6.46
CA GLN A 286 -1.84 -6.61 5.40
C GLN A 286 -3.25 -6.55 5.99
N VAL A 287 -3.97 -5.47 5.73
CA VAL A 287 -5.29 -5.20 6.29
C VAL A 287 -6.30 -4.97 5.17
N ALA A 288 -7.25 -5.88 5.03
CA ALA A 288 -8.31 -5.82 4.02
C ALA A 288 -9.44 -4.88 4.48
N LYS A 289 -9.33 -3.61 4.11
CA LYS A 289 -10.37 -2.61 4.34
C LYS A 289 -10.33 -1.51 3.28
N LEU A 290 -11.47 -0.87 3.07
CA LEU A 290 -11.60 0.22 2.11
C LEU A 290 -10.91 1.48 2.64
N ARG A 291 -11.48 2.16 3.64
CA ARG A 291 -10.91 3.39 4.18
C ARG A 291 -9.96 3.10 5.33
N GLN A 292 -9.02 4.02 5.55
CA GLN A 292 -8.09 3.93 6.69
C GLN A 292 -8.84 3.94 8.05
N THR A 293 -9.98 4.61 8.13
CA THR A 293 -10.81 4.72 9.34
C THR A 293 -11.69 3.51 9.60
N ASP A 294 -11.88 2.64 8.60
CA ASP A 294 -12.78 1.51 8.72
C ASP A 294 -12.20 0.44 9.64
N VAL A 295 -13.11 -0.32 10.26
CA VAL A 295 -12.77 -1.52 11.02
C VAL A 295 -12.63 -2.67 10.02
N SER A 296 -11.51 -3.40 10.12
CA SER A 296 -11.29 -4.59 9.29
C SER A 296 -12.16 -5.72 9.82
N ALA A 297 -12.98 -6.33 8.95
CA ALA A 297 -13.75 -7.52 9.30
C ALA A 297 -12.86 -8.76 9.46
N LEU A 298 -11.76 -8.80 8.70
CA LEU A 298 -10.79 -9.89 8.73
C LEU A 298 -9.58 -9.53 9.61
N PRO A 299 -8.97 -10.52 10.30
CA PRO A 299 -7.74 -10.28 11.04
C PRO A 299 -6.60 -9.90 10.09
N PRO A 300 -5.70 -8.98 10.48
CA PRO A 300 -4.54 -8.63 9.68
C PRO A 300 -3.62 -9.83 9.42
N VAL A 301 -3.14 -9.97 8.19
CA VAL A 301 -2.15 -10.98 7.83
C VAL A 301 -0.75 -10.40 8.03
N ARG A 302 0.01 -10.94 8.98
CA ARG A 302 1.38 -10.51 9.25
C ARG A 302 2.35 -11.13 8.26
N ILE A 303 3.14 -10.30 7.61
CA ILE A 303 4.18 -10.67 6.65
C ILE A 303 5.51 -10.05 7.11
N LEU A 304 6.61 -10.80 6.95
CA LEU A 304 7.96 -10.28 7.13
C LEU A 304 8.63 -10.16 5.77
N THR A 305 9.33 -9.06 5.54
CA THR A 305 10.17 -8.95 4.34
C THR A 305 11.38 -9.87 4.44
N ASP A 306 11.82 -10.38 3.29
CA ASP A 306 12.98 -11.26 3.19
C ASP A 306 14.33 -10.50 3.30
N ARG A 307 15.44 -11.20 3.04
CA ARG A 307 16.80 -10.62 3.05
C ARG A 307 17.05 -9.55 1.98
N ARG A 308 16.18 -9.44 0.98
CA ARG A 308 16.20 -8.41 -0.06
C ARG A 308 15.22 -7.28 0.22
N GLY A 309 14.51 -7.35 1.35
CA GLY A 309 13.45 -6.42 1.71
C GLY A 309 12.19 -6.62 0.89
N GLU A 310 12.01 -7.80 0.30
CA GLU A 310 10.90 -8.12 -0.60
C GLU A 310 9.80 -8.89 0.14
N LEU A 311 8.56 -8.65 -0.29
CA LEU A 311 7.39 -9.45 0.07
C LEU A 311 6.53 -9.68 -1.18
N THR A 312 5.73 -10.75 -1.17
CA THR A 312 4.82 -11.08 -2.28
C THR A 312 3.39 -10.92 -1.84
N LEU A 313 2.60 -10.17 -2.61
CA LEU A 313 1.17 -9.91 -2.35
C LEU A 313 0.36 -10.57 -3.46
N GLN A 314 -0.57 -11.44 -3.08
CA GLN A 314 -1.48 -12.08 -4.03
C GLN A 314 -2.63 -11.14 -4.36
N THR A 315 -3.14 -11.25 -5.59
CA THR A 315 -4.40 -10.61 -5.99
C THR A 315 -5.58 -11.30 -5.31
N ASP A 316 -6.59 -10.52 -4.95
CA ASP A 316 -7.86 -11.01 -4.42
C ASP A 316 -8.99 -10.30 -5.18
N PRO A 317 -9.78 -11.03 -5.99
CA PRO A 317 -10.91 -10.44 -6.73
C PRO A 317 -11.98 -9.83 -5.83
N GLU A 318 -12.19 -10.33 -4.61
CA GLU A 318 -13.19 -9.81 -3.67
C GLU A 318 -12.67 -8.54 -2.98
N ASN A 319 -11.36 -8.49 -2.71
CA ASN A 319 -10.68 -7.34 -2.13
C ASN A 319 -9.50 -6.91 -3.01
N PRO A 320 -9.74 -6.19 -4.11
CA PRO A 320 -8.66 -5.81 -5.05
C PRO A 320 -7.68 -4.77 -4.49
N THR A 321 -7.94 -4.24 -3.29
CA THR A 321 -7.08 -3.26 -2.60
C THR A 321 -7.00 -3.57 -1.12
N PHE A 322 -5.84 -3.30 -0.52
CA PHE A 322 -5.63 -3.40 0.92
C PHE A 322 -4.70 -2.30 1.44
N TRP A 323 -4.59 -2.23 2.76
CA TRP A 323 -3.59 -1.39 3.43
C TRP A 323 -2.43 -2.23 3.94
N LEU A 324 -1.21 -1.79 3.66
CA LEU A 324 0.02 -2.33 4.22
C LEU A 324 0.46 -1.43 5.38
N TYR A 325 0.48 -1.99 6.59
CA TYR A 325 0.97 -1.31 7.78
C TYR A 325 2.39 -1.76 8.07
N ALA A 326 3.36 -0.91 7.75
CA ALA A 326 4.77 -1.18 7.98
C ALA A 326 5.18 -0.73 9.39
N TYR A 327 5.91 -1.58 10.11
CA TYR A 327 6.33 -1.33 11.49
C TYR A 327 7.85 -1.30 11.65
N SER A 328 8.33 -0.43 12.54
CA SER A 328 9.69 -0.39 13.07
C SER A 328 9.60 -0.63 14.57
N GLY A 329 10.03 -1.80 15.03
CA GLY A 329 9.82 -2.24 16.40
C GLY A 329 8.33 -2.21 16.77
N SER A 330 7.99 -1.52 17.85
CA SER A 330 6.60 -1.33 18.29
C SER A 330 5.83 -0.23 17.55
N THR A 331 6.51 0.60 16.75
CA THR A 331 5.92 1.79 16.13
C THR A 331 5.56 1.55 14.68
N MET A 332 4.36 1.92 14.28
CA MET A 332 3.95 1.89 12.88
C MET A 332 4.57 3.09 12.12
N LEU A 333 5.34 2.78 11.08
CA LEU A 333 6.05 3.76 10.26
C LEU A 333 5.16 4.39 9.19
N ALA A 334 4.37 3.56 8.51
CA ALA A 334 3.63 3.96 7.34
C ALA A 334 2.37 3.11 7.16
N ARG A 335 1.37 3.72 6.54
CA ARG A 335 0.16 3.06 6.03
C ARG A 335 0.11 3.26 4.54
N VAL A 336 0.31 2.20 3.78
CA VAL A 336 0.45 2.28 2.32
C VAL A 336 -0.73 1.56 1.69
N PRO A 337 -1.61 2.24 0.93
CA PRO A 337 -2.62 1.55 0.15
C PRO A 337 -1.93 0.79 -0.99
N TYR A 338 -2.41 -0.40 -1.31
CA TYR A 338 -1.80 -1.25 -2.32
C TYR A 338 -2.84 -2.04 -3.10
N ALA A 339 -2.60 -2.20 -4.40
CA ALA A 339 -3.42 -2.96 -5.33
C ALA A 339 -2.53 -3.98 -6.05
N PRO A 340 -2.50 -5.26 -5.61
CA PRO A 340 -1.64 -6.28 -6.19
C PRO A 340 -1.97 -6.55 -7.66
N GLY A 341 -0.98 -7.06 -8.38
CA GLY A 341 -1.10 -7.45 -9.76
C GLY A 341 -1.18 -6.29 -10.76
N LEU A 342 -1.39 -5.05 -10.33
CA LEU A 342 -1.33 -3.88 -11.24
C LEU A 342 0.11 -3.59 -11.68
N THR A 343 1.05 -3.67 -10.74
CA THR A 343 2.49 -3.53 -10.96
C THR A 343 3.16 -4.82 -10.48
N PRO A 344 3.69 -5.68 -11.37
CA PRO A 344 4.26 -6.97 -10.98
C PRO A 344 5.47 -6.86 -10.06
N VAL A 345 6.30 -5.82 -10.26
CA VAL A 345 7.47 -5.53 -9.41
C VAL A 345 7.45 -4.07 -9.05
N ASP A 346 7.37 -3.78 -7.76
CA ASP A 346 7.20 -2.42 -7.24
C ASP A 346 8.17 -2.13 -6.08
N THR A 347 8.41 -0.86 -5.81
CA THR A 347 9.29 -0.40 -4.74
C THR A 347 8.60 0.65 -3.89
N VAL A 348 8.40 0.33 -2.61
CA VAL A 348 7.79 1.23 -1.62
C VAL A 348 8.89 1.84 -0.76
N LYS A 349 8.91 3.17 -0.72
CA LYS A 349 9.88 3.97 0.04
C LYS A 349 9.31 4.31 1.41
N LEU A 350 10.01 3.96 2.48
CA LEU A 350 9.58 4.18 3.86
C LEU A 350 10.52 5.15 4.59
N PRO A 351 10.01 5.95 5.55
CA PRO A 351 10.85 6.86 6.34
C PRO A 351 11.95 6.12 7.11
N ASP A 352 13.10 6.78 7.28
CA ASP A 352 14.20 6.26 8.09
C ASP A 352 13.93 6.49 9.58
N ASP A 353 13.75 5.40 10.32
CA ASP A 353 13.49 5.39 11.77
C ASP A 353 14.60 4.70 12.56
N SER A 354 15.76 4.46 11.93
CA SER A 354 16.87 3.68 12.50
C SER A 354 17.38 4.26 13.82
N ILE A 355 17.41 5.59 13.95
CA ILE A 355 17.87 6.28 15.18
C ILE A 355 16.94 5.96 16.35
N ARG A 356 15.62 6.08 16.15
CA ARG A 356 14.63 5.81 17.19
C ARG A 356 14.60 4.32 17.53
N LEU A 357 14.68 3.45 16.53
CA LEU A 357 14.70 2.00 16.73
C LEU A 357 15.91 1.55 17.55
N GLY A 358 17.09 2.14 17.31
CA GLY A 358 18.28 1.89 18.13
C GLY A 358 18.04 2.24 19.60
N VAL A 359 17.51 3.44 19.88
CA VAL A 359 17.15 3.87 21.25
C VAL A 359 16.12 2.94 21.88
N GLU A 360 15.11 2.50 21.12
CA GLU A 360 14.14 1.53 21.64
C GLU A 360 14.84 0.24 22.09
N GLY A 361 15.78 -0.28 21.31
CA GLY A 361 16.60 -1.43 21.68
C GLY A 361 17.43 -1.21 22.95
N ASP A 362 18.12 -0.07 23.04
CA ASP A 362 18.92 0.28 24.22
C ASP A 362 18.06 0.41 25.49
N LEU A 363 16.86 0.98 25.35
CA LEU A 363 15.89 1.09 26.46
C LEU A 363 15.29 -0.25 26.86
N TYR A 364 15.13 -1.20 25.91
CA TYR A 364 14.74 -2.57 26.24
C TYR A 364 15.79 -3.24 27.12
N LEU A 365 17.08 -3.12 26.78
CA LEU A 365 18.17 -3.65 27.60
C LEU A 365 18.20 -3.01 29.00
N LEU A 366 18.07 -1.68 29.08
CA LEU A 366 18.02 -0.98 30.37
C LEU A 366 16.83 -1.42 31.24
N ARG A 367 15.68 -1.71 30.60
CA ARG A 367 14.50 -2.22 31.29
C ARG A 367 14.73 -3.64 31.82
N ASP A 368 15.37 -4.50 31.04
CA ASP A 368 15.65 -5.86 31.46
C ASP A 368 16.65 -5.86 32.64
N GLU A 369 17.69 -5.01 32.60
CA GLU A 369 18.59 -4.79 33.75
C GLU A 369 17.84 -4.31 35.01
N LEU A 370 16.83 -3.45 34.85
CA LEU A 370 16.00 -3.00 35.97
C LEU A 370 15.21 -4.17 36.56
N VAL A 371 14.61 -5.01 35.71
CA VAL A 371 13.85 -6.20 36.13
C VAL A 371 14.75 -7.18 36.87
N ASP A 372 15.96 -7.44 36.38
CA ASP A 372 16.93 -8.32 37.01
C ASP A 372 17.35 -7.78 38.39
N MET A 373 17.64 -6.48 38.49
CA MET A 373 17.96 -5.84 39.78
C MET A 373 16.79 -5.96 40.77
N VAL A 374 15.55 -5.77 40.33
CA VAL A 374 14.36 -5.94 41.20
C VAL A 374 14.28 -7.39 41.71
N ALA A 375 14.56 -8.36 40.85
CA ALA A 375 14.55 -9.77 41.22
C ALA A 375 15.64 -10.10 42.24
N GLU A 376 16.88 -9.67 42.00
CA GLU A 376 18.00 -9.84 42.94
C GLU A 376 17.70 -9.19 44.29
N LYS A 377 17.16 -7.98 44.28
CA LYS A 377 16.75 -7.27 45.47
C LYS A 377 15.69 -8.03 46.27
N ALA A 378 14.69 -8.59 45.59
CA ALA A 378 13.65 -9.39 46.24
C ALA A 378 14.23 -10.68 46.86
N VAL A 379 15.20 -11.32 46.21
CA VAL A 379 15.91 -12.49 46.75
C VAL A 379 16.66 -12.11 48.02
N HIS A 380 17.45 -11.03 48.01
CA HIS A 380 18.17 -10.59 49.20
C HIS A 380 17.24 -10.15 50.34
N MET A 381 16.12 -9.50 50.03
CA MET A 381 15.08 -9.17 51.01
C MET A 381 14.49 -10.44 51.64
N SER A 382 14.24 -11.49 50.84
CA SER A 382 13.77 -12.78 51.36
C SER A 382 14.82 -13.48 52.23
N LEU A 383 16.11 -13.39 51.89
CA LEU A 383 17.20 -13.92 52.71
C LEU A 383 17.31 -13.16 54.03
N ALA A 384 17.18 -11.83 54.00
CA ALA A 384 17.17 -10.99 55.19
C ALA A 384 16.01 -11.35 56.12
N LYS A 385 14.79 -11.58 55.58
CA LYS A 385 13.62 -12.06 56.34
C LYS A 385 13.91 -13.39 57.02
N LYS A 386 14.44 -14.38 56.27
CA LYS A 386 14.77 -15.70 56.81
C LYS A 386 15.86 -15.65 57.89
N ALA A 387 16.90 -14.85 57.69
CA ALA A 387 17.97 -14.67 58.67
C ALA A 387 17.47 -13.99 59.95
N SER A 388 16.56 -13.03 59.80
CA SER A 388 15.89 -12.34 60.90
C SER A 388 15.03 -13.29 61.75
N GLU A 389 14.20 -14.13 61.12
CA GLU A 389 13.41 -15.17 61.79
C GLU A 389 14.30 -16.18 62.54
N ALA A 390 15.45 -16.53 61.96
CA ALA A 390 16.43 -17.41 62.56
C ALA A 390 17.33 -16.74 63.63
N LYS A 391 17.13 -15.43 63.91
CA LYS A 391 17.99 -14.60 64.78
C LYS A 391 19.48 -14.65 64.44
N ASN A 392 19.79 -14.83 63.15
CA ASN A 392 21.15 -14.84 62.64
C ASN A 392 21.49 -13.45 62.10
N GLY A 393 22.03 -12.60 62.98
CA GLY A 393 22.38 -11.22 62.66
C GLY A 393 23.49 -11.09 61.59
N GLU A 394 24.44 -12.02 61.53
CA GLU A 394 25.54 -11.98 60.56
C GLU A 394 25.00 -12.15 59.12
N SER A 395 24.21 -13.21 58.88
CA SER A 395 23.59 -13.43 57.57
C SER A 395 22.56 -12.36 57.20
N PHE A 396 21.93 -11.70 58.18
CA PHE A 396 21.08 -10.53 57.92
C PHE A 396 21.91 -9.36 57.39
N LEU A 397 23.04 -9.03 58.03
CA LEU A 397 23.92 -7.94 57.61
C LEU A 397 24.52 -8.21 56.22
N GLU A 398 24.89 -9.46 55.91
CA GLU A 398 25.35 -9.86 54.57
C GLU A 398 24.28 -9.61 53.49
N ALA A 399 23.04 -10.02 53.76
CA ALA A 399 21.94 -9.81 52.82
C ALA A 399 21.62 -8.32 52.61
N VAL A 400 21.69 -7.50 53.67
CA VAL A 400 21.50 -6.04 53.58
C VAL A 400 22.65 -5.37 52.85
N ALA A 401 23.89 -5.77 53.10
CA ALA A 401 25.06 -5.27 52.36
C ALA A 401 24.98 -5.63 50.87
N ALA A 402 24.50 -6.81 50.53
CA ALA A 402 24.28 -7.19 49.13
C ALA A 402 23.16 -6.38 48.45
N MET A 403 22.15 -5.90 49.19
CA MET A 403 21.13 -5.00 48.63
C MET A 403 21.66 -3.59 48.36
N SER A 404 22.60 -3.09 49.16
CA SER A 404 23.14 -1.73 49.00
C SER A 404 24.14 -1.60 47.84
N THR A 405 24.70 -2.72 47.35
CA THR A 405 25.56 -2.74 46.16
C THR A 405 24.79 -2.73 44.85
N LEU A 406 23.47 -2.99 44.88
CA LEU A 406 22.63 -2.98 43.68
C LEU A 406 22.52 -1.56 43.08
N PRO A 407 22.42 -1.45 41.74
CA PRO A 407 22.36 -0.15 41.08
C PRO A 407 21.09 0.62 41.46
N GLY A 408 21.28 1.85 41.95
CA GLY A 408 20.22 2.77 42.31
C GLY A 408 19.80 3.72 41.19
N ASP A 409 18.92 4.66 41.52
CA ASP A 409 18.33 5.64 40.59
C ASP A 409 19.39 6.45 39.82
N GLU A 410 20.46 6.90 40.49
CA GLU A 410 21.54 7.64 39.84
C GLU A 410 22.26 6.82 38.76
N ALA A 411 22.50 5.52 39.02
CA ALA A 411 23.16 4.64 38.06
C ALA A 411 22.29 4.44 36.80
N PHE A 412 20.99 4.20 36.97
CA PHE A 412 20.05 4.10 35.85
C PHE A 412 19.87 5.45 35.12
N GLY A 413 19.89 6.57 35.86
CA GLY A 413 19.84 7.92 35.28
C GLY A 413 21.06 8.26 34.42
N LEU A 414 22.26 7.85 34.85
CA LEU A 414 23.49 7.99 34.06
C LEU A 414 23.40 7.17 32.76
N LYS A 415 23.05 5.87 32.85
CA LYS A 415 22.86 5.01 31.66
C LYS A 415 21.82 5.58 30.70
N LEU A 416 20.70 6.10 31.22
CA LEU A 416 19.67 6.73 30.39
C LEU A 416 20.21 7.96 29.64
N ASN A 417 21.07 8.76 30.27
CA ASN A 417 21.73 9.90 29.62
C ASN A 417 22.77 9.47 28.60
N GLU A 418 23.50 8.39 28.84
CA GLU A 418 24.45 7.79 27.88
C GLU A 418 23.75 7.28 26.63
N ILE A 419 22.52 6.78 26.74
CA ILE A 419 21.67 6.43 25.58
C ILE A 419 21.16 7.70 24.88
N ARG A 420 20.75 8.71 25.66
CA ARG A 420 20.16 9.96 25.15
C ARG A 420 21.10 10.77 24.28
N ALA A 421 22.29 11.08 24.78
CA ALA A 421 23.17 12.07 24.17
C ALA A 421 23.60 11.68 22.73
N PRO A 422 24.05 10.43 22.45
CA PRO A 422 24.40 10.01 21.10
C PRO A 422 23.21 9.97 20.15
N ALA A 423 22.01 9.64 20.64
CA ALA A 423 20.82 9.58 19.81
C ALA A 423 20.33 10.96 19.38
N VAL A 424 20.33 11.93 20.30
CA VAL A 424 19.95 13.32 20.01
C VAL A 424 20.97 13.97 19.09
N ASP A 425 22.28 13.74 19.29
CA ASP A 425 23.33 14.24 18.41
C ASP A 425 23.22 13.66 16.99
N ARG A 426 23.01 12.34 16.85
CA ARG A 426 22.76 11.71 15.54
C ARG A 426 21.53 12.28 14.85
N ALA A 427 20.43 12.50 15.58
CA ALA A 427 19.22 13.09 15.01
C ALA A 427 19.43 14.55 14.56
N ALA A 428 20.21 15.33 15.32
CA ALA A 428 20.57 16.70 14.98
C ALA A 428 21.47 16.75 13.73
N LYS A 429 22.50 15.91 13.66
CA LYS A 429 23.37 15.77 12.48
C LYS A 429 22.60 15.35 11.22
N ALA A 430 21.63 14.45 11.38
CA ALA A 430 20.73 14.03 10.30
C ALA A 430 19.63 15.07 9.96
N LYS A 431 19.57 16.21 10.66
CA LYS A 431 18.54 17.26 10.53
C LYS A 431 17.10 16.69 10.65
N ASN A 432 16.92 15.63 11.43
CA ASN A 432 15.63 14.96 11.58
C ASN A 432 14.96 15.35 12.91
N SER A 433 14.26 16.48 12.89
CA SER A 433 13.55 17.02 14.07
C SER A 433 12.48 16.07 14.61
N THR A 434 11.82 15.32 13.71
CA THR A 434 10.79 14.34 14.09
C THR A 434 11.42 13.18 14.85
N ALA A 435 12.54 12.63 14.38
CA ALA A 435 13.26 11.58 15.09
C ALA A 435 13.75 12.05 16.46
N LYS A 436 14.29 13.27 16.55
CA LYS A 436 14.71 13.87 17.83
C LYS A 436 13.55 13.91 18.84
N ARG A 437 12.39 14.45 18.45
CA ARG A 437 11.21 14.53 19.31
C ARG A 437 10.72 13.15 19.76
N ARG A 438 10.75 12.15 18.87
CA ARG A 438 10.37 10.76 19.19
C ARG A 438 11.33 10.11 20.18
N VAL A 439 12.63 10.31 20.00
CA VAL A 439 13.67 9.84 20.93
C VAL A 439 13.49 10.46 22.31
N GLU A 440 13.32 11.79 22.38
CA GLU A 440 13.07 12.49 23.65
C GLU A 440 11.82 11.98 24.36
N SER A 441 10.74 11.71 23.62
CA SER A 441 9.51 11.13 24.19
C SER A 441 9.69 9.70 24.72
N LEU A 442 10.47 8.85 24.05
CA LEU A 442 10.77 7.50 24.55
C LEU A 442 11.58 7.53 25.84
N ILE A 443 12.61 8.36 25.86
CA ILE A 443 13.49 8.53 27.01
C ILE A 443 12.72 9.14 28.18
N GLY A 444 11.88 10.15 27.93
CA GLY A 444 10.99 10.73 28.94
C GLY A 444 10.09 9.68 29.60
N ARG A 445 9.45 8.80 28.82
CA ARG A 445 8.62 7.71 29.36
C ARG A 445 9.41 6.71 30.22
N MET A 446 10.65 6.41 29.85
CA MET A 446 11.52 5.56 30.68
C MET A 446 11.91 6.28 31.97
N SER A 447 12.30 7.55 31.88
CA SER A 447 12.60 8.40 33.03
C SER A 447 11.44 8.44 34.02
N ASP A 448 10.22 8.67 33.54
CA ASP A 448 9.01 8.68 34.37
C ASP A 448 8.78 7.33 35.07
N SER A 449 9.10 6.23 34.39
CA SER A 449 8.98 4.87 34.94
C SER A 449 10.01 4.63 36.04
N LEU A 450 11.27 5.07 35.84
CA LEU A 450 12.33 5.00 36.84
C LEU A 450 12.01 5.86 38.07
N THR A 451 11.55 7.10 37.88
CA THR A 451 11.16 7.99 38.99
C THR A 451 10.02 7.40 39.82
N LYS A 452 9.03 6.76 39.19
CA LYS A 452 7.95 6.05 39.91
C LYS A 452 8.44 4.81 40.65
N TYR A 453 9.46 4.14 40.14
CA TYR A 453 10.04 2.98 40.79
C TYR A 453 10.88 3.38 42.01
N PHE A 454 11.74 4.39 41.87
CA PHE A 454 12.64 4.89 42.91
C PHE A 454 12.05 6.00 43.79
N ALA A 455 10.72 6.17 43.78
CA ALA A 455 10.03 7.21 44.53
C ALA A 455 10.42 7.18 46.04
N PRO A 456 10.60 8.35 46.69
CA PRO A 456 11.04 8.43 48.10
C PRO A 456 10.18 7.60 49.06
N GLU A 457 8.86 7.60 48.85
CA GLU A 457 7.89 6.85 49.66
C GLU A 457 8.20 5.35 49.70
N LYS A 458 8.62 4.76 48.57
CA LYS A 458 9.00 3.35 48.50
C LYS A 458 10.31 3.07 49.23
N ARG A 459 11.28 3.99 49.15
CA ARG A 459 12.54 3.89 49.89
C ARG A 459 12.32 3.97 51.40
N VAL A 460 11.44 4.85 51.85
CA VAL A 460 11.08 4.97 53.28
C VAL A 460 10.40 3.70 53.76
N ALA A 461 9.39 3.21 53.02
CA ALA A 461 8.67 1.98 53.38
C ALA A 461 9.62 0.76 53.47
N GLU A 462 10.58 0.67 52.56
CA GLU A 462 11.59 -0.38 52.57
C GLU A 462 12.57 -0.25 53.74
N ALA A 463 13.04 0.96 54.04
CA ALA A 463 13.91 1.21 55.19
C ALA A 463 13.20 0.86 56.52
N ASP A 464 11.92 1.19 56.64
CA ASP A 464 11.09 0.82 57.80
C ASP A 464 10.93 -0.71 57.92
N GLU A 465 10.80 -1.43 56.81
CA GLU A 465 10.75 -2.89 56.79
C GLU A 465 12.09 -3.49 57.24
N LEU A 466 13.21 -2.98 56.73
CA LEU A 466 14.55 -3.43 57.13
C LEU A 466 14.85 -3.15 58.61
N LEU A 467 14.40 -2.01 59.16
CA LEU A 467 14.53 -1.72 60.60
C LEU A 467 13.75 -2.72 61.47
N LYS A 468 12.53 -3.09 61.06
CA LYS A 468 11.74 -4.12 61.76
C LYS A 468 12.43 -5.48 61.72
N LEU A 469 13.01 -5.85 60.58
CA LEU A 469 13.75 -7.11 60.43
C LEU A 469 15.05 -7.09 61.23
N ARG A 470 15.77 -5.95 61.31
CA ARG A 470 16.99 -5.81 62.10
C ARG A 470 16.75 -6.04 63.59
N ARG A 471 15.68 -5.44 64.14
CA ARG A 471 15.26 -5.66 65.54
C ARG A 471 14.92 -7.11 65.82
N THR A 472 14.24 -7.76 64.89
CA THR A 472 13.85 -9.17 65.00
C THR A 472 15.07 -10.11 64.93
N ALA A 473 16.11 -9.72 64.17
CA ALA A 473 17.38 -10.44 64.09
C ALA A 473 18.26 -10.32 65.35
N GLY A 474 17.86 -9.51 66.36
CA GLY A 474 18.61 -9.34 67.60
C GLY A 474 19.79 -8.36 67.52
N LEU A 475 19.83 -7.52 66.49
CA LEU A 475 20.86 -6.50 66.31
C LEU A 475 20.41 -5.15 66.92
N PRO A 476 21.34 -4.34 67.46
CA PRO A 476 21.02 -2.98 67.91
C PRO A 476 20.61 -2.08 66.73
N ASP A 477 19.77 -1.09 67.03
CA ASP A 477 19.40 -0.03 66.07
C ASP A 477 20.69 0.70 65.65
N GLU A 478 20.80 1.01 64.35
CA GLU A 478 21.95 1.72 63.80
C GLU A 478 21.83 3.21 64.17
N ASP A 479 22.81 3.76 64.88
CA ASP A 479 22.89 5.21 65.11
C ASP A 479 23.05 5.91 63.75
N PRO A 480 22.25 6.95 63.45
CA PRO A 480 22.38 7.66 62.19
C PRO A 480 23.80 8.24 62.08
N ALA A 481 24.51 7.87 61.01
CA ALA A 481 25.82 8.43 60.71
C ALA A 481 25.73 9.96 60.57
N GLY A 482 26.07 10.69 61.65
CA GLY A 482 26.01 12.16 61.62
C GLY A 482 26.04 12.93 62.95
N SER A 483 26.25 12.33 64.13
CA SER A 483 26.38 13.10 65.38
C SER A 483 27.63 12.74 66.19
N SER A 484 28.80 13.11 65.70
CA SER A 484 29.99 13.26 66.54
C SER A 484 30.62 14.64 66.33
N GLY A 485 30.29 15.57 67.22
CA GLY A 485 31.25 16.49 67.81
C GLY A 485 31.60 17.78 67.05
N SER A 486 30.91 18.87 67.39
CA SER A 486 31.57 20.16 67.61
C SER A 486 30.82 20.93 68.68
N GLY A 487 31.41 20.97 69.88
CA GLY A 487 30.85 21.58 71.07
C GLY A 487 31.89 21.71 72.18
N ARG A 488 33.04 22.31 71.85
CA ARG A 488 33.84 23.27 72.65
C ARG A 488 35.26 23.39 72.13
#